data_AF-A0AAV9P7E9-F1
#
_entry.id   AF-A0AAV9P7E9-F1
#
_cell.length_a   1.000
_cell.length_b   1.000
_cell.length_c   1.000
_cell.angle_alpha   90.00
_cell.angle_beta   90.00
_cell.angle_gamma   90.00
#
_symmetry.space_group_name_H-M   'P 1'
#
loop_
_entity.id
_entity.type
_entity.pdbx_description
1 polymer ?
#
loop_
_entity_poly.entity_id
_entity_poly.type
_entity_poly.pdbx_seq_one_letter_code
_entity_poly.pdbx_strand_id
1 'polypeptide(L)'
;MALPQSAYKDREFLAVIGDEHVTDPPDSQKNYLVVDSKTETSTIEGAFESFTRERKDIAIVLINQHIAEKIRAKVDQYNEAFPALLEIPSKDHPYDPEKDSVMKRVRKLFGE
;
A
#
# COMPACT_ATOMS: atom_id res chain seq x y z
N MET A 1 3.60 19.26 9.82
CA MET A 1 2.60 19.46 10.91
C MET A 1 1.84 18.16 11.08
N ALA A 2 1.67 17.68 12.33
CA ALA A 2 0.82 16.52 12.57
C ALA A 2 -0.64 16.89 12.28
N LEU A 3 -1.38 16.01 11.60
CA LEU A 3 -2.79 16.21 11.28
C LEU A 3 -3.66 16.24 12.56
N PRO A 4 -4.84 16.89 12.53
CA PRO A 4 -5.75 16.93 13.67
C PRO A 4 -6.24 15.52 14.05
N GLN A 5 -6.47 15.28 15.34
CA GLN A 5 -6.84 13.97 15.90
C GLN A 5 -8.14 13.40 15.29
N SER A 6 -9.03 14.26 14.78
CA SER A 6 -10.24 13.88 14.03
C SER A 6 -9.93 13.16 12.71
N ALA A 7 -8.79 13.43 12.07
CA ALA A 7 -8.39 12.78 10.82
C ALA A 7 -8.05 11.29 10.98
N TYR A 8 -7.84 10.85 12.22
CA TYR A 8 -7.48 9.46 12.57
C TYR A 8 -8.66 8.67 13.13
N LYS A 9 -9.74 9.35 13.51
CA LYS A 9 -10.78 8.81 14.40
C LYS A 9 -11.61 7.69 13.78
N ASP A 10 -11.63 7.63 12.44
CA ASP A 10 -12.42 6.66 11.68
C ASP A 10 -11.54 5.63 10.95
N ARG A 11 -10.21 5.69 11.10
CA ARG A 11 -9.23 4.84 10.38
C ARG A 11 -8.77 3.68 11.26
N GLU A 12 -9.52 2.59 11.24
CA GLU A 12 -9.32 1.45 12.14
C GLU A 12 -8.70 0.23 11.45
N PHE A 13 -8.70 0.18 10.12
CA PHE A 13 -8.31 -1.02 9.37
C PHE A 13 -6.93 -0.93 8.71
N LEU A 14 -6.29 -2.10 8.63
CA LEU A 14 -5.13 -2.36 7.78
C LEU A 14 -5.62 -2.96 6.47
N ALA A 15 -5.04 -2.55 5.34
CA ALA A 15 -5.28 -3.19 4.06
C ALA A 15 -4.01 -3.82 3.50
N VAL A 16 -4.15 -4.94 2.78
CA VAL A 16 -2.99 -5.72 2.28
C VAL A 16 -3.13 -6.03 0.81
N ILE A 17 -2.10 -5.76 0.02
CA ILE A 17 -1.98 -6.16 -1.39
C ILE A 17 -0.73 -7.04 -1.51
N GLY A 18 -0.91 -8.36 -1.58
CA GLY A 18 0.19 -9.31 -1.43
C GLY A 18 -0.04 -10.64 -2.12
N ASP A 19 1.01 -11.44 -2.22
CA ASP A 19 1.05 -12.72 -2.92
C ASP A 19 0.60 -13.93 -2.07
N GLU A 20 0.40 -13.74 -0.77
CA GLU A 20 0.02 -14.83 0.16
C GLU A 20 -1.40 -14.71 0.73
N HIS A 21 -1.90 -15.85 1.22
CA HIS A 21 -3.24 -16.02 1.77
C HIS A 21 -3.51 -15.07 2.94
N VAL A 22 -4.45 -14.16 2.77
CA VAL A 22 -5.08 -13.45 3.88
C VAL A 22 -6.30 -14.27 4.30
N THR A 23 -6.37 -14.62 5.58
CA THR A 23 -7.49 -15.36 6.17
C THR A 23 -8.80 -14.62 5.92
N ASP A 24 -9.79 -15.27 5.30
CA ASP A 24 -11.10 -14.65 5.04
C ASP A 24 -11.77 -14.22 6.37
N PRO A 25 -12.01 -12.92 6.60
CA PRO A 25 -12.84 -12.48 7.70
C PRO A 25 -14.32 -12.75 7.38
N PRO A 26 -15.18 -12.88 8.42
CA PRO A 26 -16.62 -13.12 8.24
C PRO A 26 -17.41 -11.90 7.73
N ASP A 27 -16.77 -10.73 7.59
CA ASP A 27 -17.44 -9.48 7.19
C ASP A 27 -17.21 -9.15 5.71
N SER A 28 -18.24 -8.61 5.07
CA SER A 28 -18.43 -8.64 3.61
C SER A 28 -17.57 -7.66 2.82
N GLN A 29 -16.71 -6.87 3.48
CA GLN A 29 -15.85 -5.86 2.83
C GLN A 29 -14.36 -6.22 2.98
N LYS A 30 -13.82 -6.92 1.97
CA LYS A 30 -12.43 -7.36 1.93
C LYS A 30 -11.47 -6.16 1.95
N ASN A 31 -10.60 -6.12 2.95
CA ASN A 31 -9.47 -5.20 3.08
C ASN A 31 -8.17 -5.83 2.55
N TYR A 32 -8.26 -6.81 1.66
CA TYR A 32 -7.09 -7.45 1.09
C TYR A 32 -7.30 -7.79 -0.38
N LEU A 33 -6.20 -7.79 -1.12
CA LEU A 33 -6.10 -8.35 -2.47
C LEU A 33 -4.95 -9.36 -2.48
N VAL A 34 -5.28 -10.61 -2.81
CA VAL A 34 -4.28 -11.63 -3.14
C VAL A 34 -3.90 -11.49 -4.61
N VAL A 35 -2.61 -11.31 -4.87
CA VAL A 35 -2.05 -11.09 -6.21
C VAL A 35 -1.26 -12.31 -6.62
N ASP A 36 -1.71 -12.97 -7.68
CA ASP A 36 -0.99 -14.07 -8.31
C ASP A 36 -0.37 -13.64 -9.66
N SER A 37 0.28 -14.58 -10.35
CA SER A 37 0.87 -14.33 -11.68
C SER A 37 -0.16 -14.05 -12.76
N LYS A 38 -1.45 -14.33 -12.54
CA LYS A 38 -2.55 -14.12 -13.48
C LYS A 38 -3.29 -12.81 -13.22
N THR A 39 -3.05 -12.19 -12.07
CA THR A 39 -3.70 -10.96 -11.64
C THR A 39 -3.24 -9.80 -12.52
N GLU A 40 -4.20 -9.16 -13.17
CA GLU A 40 -3.95 -8.04 -14.06
C GLU A 40 -3.53 -6.78 -13.30
N THR A 41 -2.66 -5.97 -13.92
CA THR A 41 -2.23 -4.68 -13.36
C THR A 41 -3.42 -3.76 -13.07
N SER A 42 -4.45 -3.76 -13.92
CA SER A 42 -5.71 -3.02 -13.74
C SER A 42 -6.41 -3.35 -12.41
N THR A 43 -6.37 -4.62 -12.01
CA THR A 43 -6.98 -5.09 -10.75
C THR A 43 -6.21 -4.56 -9.54
N ILE A 44 -4.87 -4.56 -9.63
CA ILE A 44 -4.00 -4.02 -8.58
C ILE A 44 -4.21 -2.50 -8.44
N GLU A 45 -4.30 -1.78 -9.56
CA GLU A 45 -4.58 -0.34 -9.55
C GLU A 45 -5.93 -0.02 -8.93
N GLY A 46 -6.98 -0.78 -9.30
CA GLY A 46 -8.32 -0.60 -8.75
C GLY A 46 -8.36 -0.84 -7.23
N ALA A 47 -7.71 -1.89 -6.74
CA ALA A 47 -7.61 -2.15 -5.31
C ALA A 47 -6.80 -1.08 -4.58
N PHE A 48 -5.69 -0.62 -5.16
CA PHE A 48 -4.89 0.45 -4.59
C PHE A 48 -5.70 1.74 -4.47
N GLU A 49 -6.43 2.14 -5.52
CA GLU A 49 -7.29 3.33 -5.50
C GLU A 49 -8.44 3.18 -4.50
N SER A 50 -9.09 2.02 -4.43
CA SER A 50 -10.16 1.77 -3.47
C SER A 50 -9.65 1.87 -2.02
N PHE A 51 -8.48 1.28 -1.73
CA PHE A 51 -7.91 1.31 -0.39
C PHE A 51 -7.33 2.67 0.01
N THR A 52 -6.85 3.48 -0.95
CA THR A 52 -6.22 4.77 -0.67
C THR A 52 -7.17 5.95 -0.73
N ARG A 53 -8.19 5.93 -1.61
CA ARG A 53 -9.04 7.09 -1.89
C ARG A 53 -10.50 6.90 -1.53
N GLU A 54 -11.06 5.73 -1.81
CA GLU A 54 -12.49 5.48 -1.61
C GLU A 54 -12.79 5.14 -0.15
N ARG A 55 -11.93 4.32 0.46
CA ARG A 55 -12.07 3.84 1.84
C ARG A 55 -11.43 4.78 2.84
N LYS A 56 -12.27 5.45 3.62
CA LYS A 56 -11.86 6.37 4.70
C LYS A 56 -11.51 5.67 6.00
N ASP A 57 -11.79 4.37 6.09
CA ASP A 57 -11.63 3.53 7.25
C ASP A 57 -10.28 2.79 7.30
N ILE A 58 -9.47 2.93 6.26
CA ILE A 58 -8.12 2.35 6.20
C ILE A 58 -7.10 3.35 6.74
N ALA A 59 -6.26 2.87 7.66
CA ALA A 59 -5.14 3.62 8.24
C ALA A 59 -3.83 3.36 7.50
N ILE A 60 -3.57 2.10 7.14
CA ILE A 60 -2.31 1.66 6.55
C ILE A 60 -2.60 0.67 5.42
N VAL A 61 -1.92 0.85 4.29
CA VAL A 61 -1.90 -0.08 3.16
C VAL A 61 -0.51 -0.72 3.12
N LEU A 62 -0.46 -2.03 3.30
CA LEU A 62 0.72 -2.86 3.10
C LEU A 62 0.69 -3.40 1.67
N ILE A 63 1.76 -3.20 0.92
CA ILE A 63 1.90 -3.73 -0.44
C ILE A 63 3.25 -4.41 -0.60
N ASN A 64 3.30 -5.58 -1.23
CA ASN A 64 4.59 -6.19 -1.51
C ASN A 64 5.34 -5.33 -2.55
N GLN A 65 6.64 -5.10 -2.33
CA GLN A 65 7.44 -4.21 -3.18
C GLN A 65 7.43 -4.63 -4.66
N HIS A 66 7.49 -5.93 -4.94
CA HIS A 66 7.44 -6.45 -6.31
C HIS A 66 6.08 -6.19 -7.00
N ILE A 67 5.00 -6.07 -6.22
CA ILE A 67 3.66 -5.71 -6.71
C ILE A 67 3.57 -4.20 -6.90
N ALA A 68 4.10 -3.43 -5.95
CA ALA A 68 4.18 -1.97 -6.05
C ALA A 68 4.92 -1.52 -7.33
N GLU A 69 5.93 -2.29 -7.77
CA GLU A 69 6.64 -2.03 -9.02
C GLU A 69 5.73 -2.09 -10.25
N LYS A 70 4.72 -2.97 -10.27
CA LYS A 70 3.75 -3.06 -11.39
C LYS A 70 2.92 -1.78 -11.53
N ILE A 71 2.71 -1.06 -10.42
CA ILE A 71 1.91 0.17 -10.35
C ILE A 71 2.74 1.37 -9.88
N ARG A 72 4.06 1.37 -10.15
CA ARG A 72 5.02 2.35 -9.62
C ARG A 72 4.59 3.80 -9.83
N ALA A 73 4.02 4.11 -11.00
CA ALA A 73 3.51 5.45 -11.30
C ALA A 73 2.43 5.92 -10.32
N LYS A 74 1.52 5.04 -9.88
CA LYS A 74 0.45 5.36 -8.92
C LYS A 74 1.00 5.50 -7.50
N VAL A 75 1.91 4.61 -7.11
CA VAL A 75 2.58 4.62 -5.81
C VAL A 75 3.41 5.90 -5.63
N ASP A 76 4.21 6.28 -6.62
CA ASP A 76 5.05 7.47 -6.54
C ASP A 76 4.23 8.78 -6.54
N GLN A 77 3.08 8.79 -7.22
CA GLN A 77 2.13 9.91 -7.21
C GLN A 77 1.38 10.05 -5.89
N TYR A 78 1.31 8.98 -5.10
CA TYR A 78 0.64 8.98 -3.81
C TYR A 78 1.45 9.76 -2.77
N ASN A 79 0.90 10.91 -2.35
CA ASN A 79 1.53 11.86 -1.42
C ASN A 79 0.63 12.18 -0.23
N GLU A 80 -0.50 11.49 -0.10
CA GLU A 80 -1.40 11.69 1.03
C GLU A 80 -0.80 11.09 2.30
N ALA A 81 -1.03 11.77 3.42
CA ALA A 81 -0.57 11.29 4.72
C ALA A 81 -1.34 10.04 5.17
N PHE A 82 -2.59 9.87 4.72
CA PHE A 82 -3.43 8.74 5.08
C PHE A 82 -4.29 8.23 3.93
N PRO A 83 -4.40 6.90 3.78
CA PRO A 83 -3.68 5.87 4.55
C PRO A 83 -2.16 5.88 4.31
N ALA A 84 -1.39 5.45 5.32
CA ALA A 84 0.05 5.31 5.18
C ALA A 84 0.35 4.12 4.25
N LEU A 85 1.22 4.32 3.27
CA LEU A 85 1.63 3.29 2.32
C LEU A 85 2.98 2.70 2.73
N LEU A 86 3.06 1.38 2.89
CA LEU A 86 4.28 0.67 3.27
C LEU A 86 4.58 -0.47 2.28
N GLU A 87 5.76 -0.42 1.66
CA GLU A 87 6.28 -1.49 0.79
C GLU A 87 6.96 -2.57 1.65
N ILE A 88 6.51 -3.82 1.56
CA ILE A 88 7.08 -4.97 2.31
C ILE A 88 7.78 -5.98 1.38
N PRO A 89 8.82 -6.69 1.83
CA PRO A 89 9.35 -7.83 1.09
C PRO A 89 8.34 -8.97 1.00
N SER A 90 8.58 -9.88 0.05
CA SER A 90 7.89 -11.18 -0.02
C SER A 90 8.86 -12.32 0.26
N LYS A 91 8.34 -13.54 0.39
CA LYS A 91 9.16 -14.75 0.59
C LYS A 91 10.17 -14.97 -0.54
N ASP A 92 9.75 -14.75 -1.78
CA ASP A 92 10.56 -15.02 -2.99
C ASP A 92 11.26 -13.77 -3.56
N HIS A 93 10.79 -12.57 -3.20
CA HIS A 93 11.36 -11.30 -3.63
C HIS A 93 11.85 -10.49 -2.41
N PRO A 94 13.17 -10.45 -2.15
CA PRO A 94 13.74 -9.67 -1.05
C PRO A 94 13.56 -8.16 -1.27
N TYR A 95 13.60 -7.39 -0.18
CA TYR A 95 13.46 -5.95 -0.22
C TYR A 95 14.68 -5.27 -0.87
N ASP A 96 14.41 -4.39 -1.83
CA ASP A 96 15.39 -3.56 -2.52
C ASP A 96 15.21 -2.08 -2.09
N PRO A 97 16.10 -1.54 -1.24
CA PRO A 97 15.99 -0.16 -0.75
C PRO A 97 16.05 0.89 -1.86
N GLU A 98 16.61 0.57 -3.02
CA GLU A 98 16.75 1.53 -4.13
C GLU A 98 15.43 1.74 -4.87
N LYS A 99 14.48 0.81 -4.73
CA LYS A 99 13.18 0.87 -5.39
C LYS A 99 12.11 1.55 -4.54
N ASP A 100 12.26 1.53 -3.22
CA ASP A 100 11.29 2.06 -2.26
C ASP A 100 11.13 3.59 -2.36
N SER A 101 9.88 4.03 -2.46
CA SER A 101 9.50 5.45 -2.62
C SER A 101 9.83 6.32 -1.41
N VAL A 102 9.77 5.78 -0.19
CA VAL A 102 10.14 6.45 1.06
C VAL A 102 11.66 6.60 1.15
N MET A 103 12.41 5.54 0.86
CA MET A 103 13.88 5.60 0.86
C MET A 103 14.42 6.57 -0.18
N LYS A 104 13.82 6.62 -1.38
CA LYS A 104 14.14 7.65 -2.39
C LYS A 104 13.92 9.07 -1.86
N ARG A 105 12.83 9.33 -1.13
CA ARG A 105 12.57 10.64 -0.52
C ARG A 105 13.59 10.97 0.58
N VAL A 106 13.93 9.98 1.41
CA VAL A 106 14.97 10.12 2.44
C VAL A 106 16.32 10.45 1.81
N ARG A 107 16.78 9.71 0.78
CA ARG A 107 18.05 10.00 0.08
C ARG A 107 18.07 11.42 -0.50
N LYS A 108 16.99 11.85 -1.16
CA LYS A 108 16.85 13.24 -1.65
C LYS A 108 16.94 14.30 -0.55
N LEU A 109 16.45 14.01 0.65
CA LEU A 109 16.53 14.92 1.81
C LEU A 109 17.94 14.96 2.41
N PHE A 110 18.70 13.87 2.30
CA PHE A 110 20.07 13.76 2.82
C PHE A 110 21.15 14.09 1.79
N GLY A 111 20.79 14.44 0.55
CA GLY A 111 21.71 15.08 -0.41
C GLY A 111 22.57 14.14 -1.24
N GLU A 112 22.12 12.90 -1.47
CA GLU A 112 22.60 12.07 -2.58
C GLU A 112 21.67 12.14 -3.80
#